data_AF-A0A1G5GZ20-F1
#
_entry.id   AF-A0A1G5GZ20-F1
#
_cell.length_a   1.000
_cell.length_b   1.000
_cell.length_c   1.000
_cell.angle_alpha   90.00
_cell.angle_beta   90.00
_cell.angle_gamma   90.00
#
_symmetry.space_group_name_H-M   'P 1'
#
loop_
_entity.id
_entity.type
_entity.pdbx_description
1 polymer ?
#
loop_
_entity_poly.entity_id
_entity_poly.type
_entity_poly.pdbx_seq_one_letter_code
_entity_poly.pdbx_strand_id
1 'polypeptide(L)'
;MKKIIYLVISFLTLTLFFTSCSSSNDSNLLSLNEFIESEDNIPDITILSPVTLSNNDMFPINGQHQYLRLKMVKGIYYEDWSPGAHVGPQWEGYYTIELTDEYGNSIAETDLSRIYKESLLFNAPFEIQFDDYNNDGNMDFTIGQYTTSNGRDYKLFTLRADGKVEELIIKDYSSLFISTTTGYYSTKLTIIENGSFKIEYYDNSQEKYFEDVFKWDGNKFIKADRNN
;
A
#
# COMPACT_ATOMS: atom_id res chain seq x y z
N MET A 1 51.98 -62.34 38.25
CA MET A 1 52.18 -62.68 39.68
C MET A 1 51.37 -61.71 40.53
N LYS A 2 50.50 -62.27 41.40
CA LYS A 2 49.88 -61.74 42.65
C LYS A 2 49.36 -60.28 42.62
N LYS A 3 48.06 -60.02 42.42
CA LYS A 3 46.92 -60.07 43.38
C LYS A 3 47.19 -59.44 44.75
N ILE A 4 46.51 -58.33 45.05
CA ILE A 4 45.83 -58.07 46.33
C ILE A 4 44.48 -57.40 46.03
N ILE A 5 43.45 -57.87 46.74
CA ILE A 5 42.01 -57.57 46.64
C ILE A 5 41.57 -57.02 48.00
N TYR A 6 40.75 -55.96 48.06
CA TYR A 6 39.37 -55.86 48.61
C TYR A 6 39.32 -54.48 49.31
N LEU A 7 38.24 -53.70 49.39
CA LEU A 7 36.91 -54.07 49.85
C LEU A 7 35.86 -52.98 49.47
N VAL A 8 34.64 -53.47 49.29
CA VAL A 8 33.36 -52.85 48.92
C VAL A 8 32.86 -51.80 49.94
N ILE A 9 32.04 -50.83 49.52
CA ILE A 9 30.68 -50.57 50.06
C ILE A 9 29.93 -49.54 49.19
N SER A 10 28.80 -50.02 48.68
CA SER A 10 27.69 -49.33 48.02
C SER A 10 27.04 -48.32 48.96
N PHE A 11 26.61 -47.14 48.46
CA PHE A 11 25.30 -46.60 48.84
C PHE A 11 24.82 -45.57 47.82
N LEU A 12 23.86 -46.03 47.01
CA LEU A 12 22.93 -45.25 46.22
C LEU A 12 21.94 -44.55 47.16
N THR A 13 21.85 -43.23 47.15
CA THR A 13 20.61 -42.54 47.60
C THR A 13 20.31 -41.32 46.74
N LEU A 14 19.24 -41.50 45.97
CA LEU A 14 18.48 -40.51 45.23
C LEU A 14 17.59 -39.77 46.24
N THR A 15 17.67 -38.43 46.32
CA THR A 15 16.59 -37.62 46.90
C THR A 15 16.32 -36.42 46.02
N LEU A 16 15.17 -36.49 45.36
CA LEU A 16 14.51 -35.43 44.59
C LEU A 16 14.01 -34.34 45.54
N PHE A 17 14.39 -33.09 45.30
CA PHE A 17 13.73 -31.93 45.88
C PHE A 17 12.46 -31.63 45.08
N PHE A 18 11.30 -32.03 45.61
CA PHE A 18 10.02 -31.46 45.21
C PHE A 18 9.67 -30.30 46.16
N THR A 19 9.65 -29.10 45.59
CA THR A 19 9.01 -27.92 46.15
C THR A 19 7.50 -28.14 46.18
N SER A 20 6.90 -28.14 47.38
CA SER A 20 5.46 -27.98 47.57
C SER A 20 5.25 -27.02 48.72
N CYS A 21 4.86 -25.79 48.42
CA CYS A 21 4.14 -24.95 49.36
C CYS A 21 2.65 -25.11 49.07
N SER A 22 2.00 -25.77 50.02
CA SER A 22 0.57 -26.00 50.13
C SER A 22 -0.21 -24.70 50.17
N SER A 23 -1.24 -24.60 49.33
CA SER A 23 -2.33 -23.64 49.45
C SER A 23 -3.23 -24.01 50.62
N SER A 24 -3.64 -23.03 51.44
CA SER A 24 -4.90 -23.10 52.17
C SER A 24 -5.50 -21.71 52.29
N ASN A 25 -6.69 -21.61 51.70
CA ASN A 25 -7.63 -20.50 51.58
C ASN A 25 -7.74 -19.60 52.81
N ASP A 26 -7.79 -18.29 52.55
CA ASP A 26 -8.75 -17.41 53.22
C ASP A 26 -9.44 -16.56 52.16
N SER A 27 -10.65 -16.99 51.79
CA SER A 27 -11.61 -16.20 51.06
C SER A 27 -12.39 -15.36 52.07
N ASN A 28 -12.29 -14.04 52.01
CA ASN A 28 -13.39 -13.17 52.38
C ASN A 28 -13.33 -11.82 51.65
N LEU A 29 -14.38 -11.62 50.85
CA LEU A 29 -14.98 -10.35 50.47
C LEU A 29 -14.14 -9.38 49.60
N LEU A 30 -14.26 -9.61 48.30
CA LEU A 30 -14.11 -8.59 47.25
C LEU A 30 -15.02 -7.40 47.54
N SER A 31 -14.42 -6.30 48.00
CA SER A 31 -14.96 -4.96 47.80
C SER A 31 -14.71 -4.59 46.33
N LEU A 32 -15.69 -4.83 45.46
CA LEU A 32 -15.83 -4.09 44.21
C LEU A 32 -15.94 -2.61 44.59
N ASN A 33 -14.87 -1.84 44.42
CA ASN A 33 -14.88 -0.39 44.17
C ASN A 33 -13.45 0.18 44.03
N GLU A 34 -12.58 -0.51 43.28
CA GLU A 34 -11.50 0.18 42.59
C GLU A 34 -11.87 0.18 41.11
N PHE A 35 -12.64 1.20 40.74
CA PHE A 35 -12.60 1.73 39.38
C PHE A 35 -11.15 2.20 39.18
N ILE A 36 -10.31 1.28 38.73
CA ILE A 36 -9.08 1.66 38.05
C ILE A 36 -9.57 2.34 36.78
N GLU A 37 -9.55 3.68 36.77
CA GLU A 37 -9.41 4.44 35.53
C GLU A 37 -8.11 3.94 34.89
N SER A 38 -8.20 2.88 34.08
CA SER A 38 -7.14 2.54 33.17
C SER A 38 -7.16 3.64 32.12
N GLU A 39 -6.19 4.56 32.18
CA GLU A 39 -5.78 5.29 30.98
C GLU A 39 -5.73 4.29 29.83
N ASP A 40 -6.49 4.58 28.77
CA ASP A 40 -6.56 3.80 27.55
C ASP A 40 -5.13 3.47 27.11
N ASN A 41 -4.71 2.23 27.38
CA ASN A 41 -3.38 1.75 27.08
C ASN A 41 -3.35 1.45 25.58
N ILE A 42 -3.33 2.52 24.79
CA ILE A 42 -3.23 2.46 23.34
C ILE A 42 -1.88 1.80 23.04
N PRO A 43 -1.84 0.67 22.31
CA PRO A 43 -0.59 0.03 21.98
C PRO A 43 0.26 0.97 21.11
N ASP A 44 1.48 1.27 21.57
CA ASP A 44 2.43 2.08 20.80
C ASP A 44 3.00 1.27 19.63
N ILE A 45 2.83 1.79 18.40
CA ILE A 45 3.51 1.30 17.20
C ILE A 45 4.64 2.26 16.86
N THR A 46 5.85 1.74 16.65
CA THR A 46 7.00 2.54 16.19
C THR A 46 7.23 2.34 14.69
N ILE A 47 7.10 3.42 13.91
CA ILE A 47 7.44 3.44 12.48
C ILE A 47 8.89 3.93 12.34
N LEU A 48 9.81 3.05 11.91
CA LEU A 48 11.24 3.37 11.79
C LEU A 48 11.63 3.91 10.42
N SER A 49 10.80 3.71 9.40
CA SER A 49 11.08 4.08 8.02
C SER A 49 9.78 4.39 7.27
N PRO A 50 9.86 5.04 6.10
CA PRO A 50 8.71 5.14 5.19
C PRO A 50 8.09 3.76 4.91
N VAL A 51 6.76 3.74 4.73
CA VAL A 51 6.01 2.50 4.44
C VAL A 51 5.85 2.35 2.93
N THR A 52 6.39 1.29 2.35
CA THR A 52 6.27 1.01 0.91
C THR A 52 4.97 0.25 0.64
N LEU A 53 4.09 0.82 -0.19
CA LEU A 53 2.82 0.19 -0.61
C LEU A 53 2.85 -0.36 -2.03
N SER A 54 3.81 0.07 -2.85
CA SER A 54 4.05 -0.51 -4.16
C SER A 54 5.55 -0.63 -4.40
N ASN A 55 6.00 -1.75 -4.98
CA ASN A 55 7.41 -2.02 -5.26
C ASN A 55 7.54 -2.81 -6.57
N ASN A 56 7.53 -2.08 -7.69
CA ASN A 56 7.48 -2.65 -9.03
C ASN A 56 8.89 -2.94 -9.52
N ASP A 57 9.15 -4.16 -9.97
CA ASP A 57 10.37 -4.48 -10.73
C ASP A 57 10.27 -3.86 -12.13
N MET A 58 11.22 -2.99 -12.47
CA MET A 58 11.24 -2.29 -13.75
C MET A 58 11.90 -3.10 -14.86
N PHE A 59 12.58 -4.21 -14.55
CA PHE A 59 13.30 -4.99 -15.55
C PHE A 59 12.40 -5.51 -16.69
N PRO A 60 11.19 -6.04 -16.44
CA PRO A 60 10.28 -6.45 -17.52
C PRO A 60 9.78 -5.30 -18.40
N ILE A 61 9.92 -4.06 -17.94
CA ILE A 61 9.33 -2.86 -18.54
C ILE A 61 10.38 -2.09 -19.34
N ASN A 62 11.53 -1.81 -18.74
CA ASN A 62 12.60 -0.98 -19.34
C ASN A 62 13.94 -1.74 -19.50
N GLY A 63 14.02 -3.01 -19.09
CA GLY A 63 15.24 -3.82 -19.17
C GLY A 63 16.32 -3.47 -18.14
N GLN A 64 16.04 -2.58 -17.17
CA GLN A 64 16.98 -2.15 -16.13
C GLN A 64 16.60 -2.79 -14.79
N HIS A 65 17.59 -3.25 -14.02
CA HIS A 65 17.39 -3.74 -12.66
C HIS A 65 17.18 -2.55 -11.71
N GLN A 66 15.94 -2.08 -11.67
CA GLN A 66 15.49 -0.93 -10.89
C GLN A 66 14.13 -1.23 -10.26
N TYR A 67 13.77 -0.45 -9.25
CA TYR A 67 12.46 -0.55 -8.61
C TYR A 67 11.76 0.81 -8.56
N LEU A 68 10.50 0.85 -9.00
CA LEU A 68 9.63 2.01 -8.79
C LEU A 68 8.74 1.76 -7.57
N ARG A 69 8.91 2.60 -6.56
CA ARG A 69 8.29 2.44 -5.24
C ARG A 69 7.36 3.59 -4.93
N LEU A 70 6.18 3.27 -4.38
CA LEU A 70 5.31 4.25 -3.74
C LEU A 70 5.47 4.14 -2.21
N LYS A 71 5.97 5.20 -1.57
CA LYS A 71 6.31 5.22 -0.14
C LYS A 71 5.47 6.26 0.59
N MET A 72 4.80 5.86 1.67
CA MET A 72 4.23 6.80 2.64
C MET A 72 5.35 7.37 3.49
N VAL A 73 5.58 8.69 3.42
CA VAL A 73 6.67 9.37 4.14
C VAL A 73 6.19 10.14 5.36
N LYS A 74 4.89 10.43 5.44
CA LYS A 74 4.23 11.11 6.56
C LYS A 74 2.76 10.72 6.57
N GLY A 75 2.23 10.30 7.71
CA GLY A 75 0.84 9.88 7.78
C GLY A 75 0.53 9.14 9.06
N ILE A 76 -0.62 8.47 9.06
CA ILE A 76 -1.07 7.59 10.12
C ILE A 76 -1.39 6.22 9.53
N TYR A 77 -1.15 5.20 10.36
CA TYR A 77 -1.68 3.87 10.14
C TYR A 77 -2.72 3.59 11.21
N TYR A 78 -3.85 3.04 10.80
CA TYR A 78 -4.89 2.56 11.69
C TYR A 78 -5.66 1.42 11.02
N GLU A 79 -6.46 0.69 11.77
CA GLU A 79 -7.36 -0.33 11.22
C GLU A 79 -8.80 0.03 11.52
N ASP A 80 -9.67 -0.10 10.52
CA ASP A 80 -11.10 0.01 10.70
C ASP A 80 -11.78 -1.26 10.15
N TRP A 81 -12.33 -2.06 11.06
CA TRP A 81 -13.02 -3.30 10.70
C TRP A 81 -14.53 -3.12 10.54
N SER A 82 -15.01 -1.88 10.57
CA SER A 82 -16.41 -1.56 10.31
C SER A 82 -16.76 -1.86 8.84
N PRO A 83 -17.96 -2.40 8.55
CA PRO A 83 -18.39 -2.63 7.18
C PRO A 83 -18.40 -1.34 6.36
N GLY A 84 -17.65 -1.32 5.25
CA GLY A 84 -17.54 -0.16 4.38
C GLY A 84 -16.51 -0.33 3.28
N ALA A 85 -16.32 0.72 2.47
CA ALA A 85 -15.36 0.71 1.36
C ALA A 85 -13.90 0.65 1.82
N HIS A 86 -13.63 1.11 3.04
CA HIS A 86 -12.31 1.18 3.67
C HIS A 86 -12.20 0.21 4.83
N VAL A 87 -12.77 -0.99 4.71
CA VAL A 87 -12.55 -2.04 5.72
C VAL A 87 -11.10 -2.53 5.67
N GLY A 88 -10.51 -2.75 6.85
CA GLY A 88 -9.16 -3.28 7.04
C GLY A 88 -8.11 -2.20 7.37
N PRO A 89 -6.82 -2.49 7.10
CA PRO A 89 -5.74 -1.57 7.40
C PRO A 89 -5.82 -0.33 6.53
N GLN A 90 -5.49 0.83 7.10
CA GLN A 90 -5.51 2.12 6.43
C GLN A 90 -4.14 2.77 6.57
N TRP A 91 -3.56 3.16 5.44
CA TRP A 91 -2.40 4.04 5.37
C TRP A 91 -2.85 5.36 4.77
N GLU A 92 -2.99 6.36 5.63
CA GLU A 92 -3.44 7.69 5.24
C GLU A 92 -2.30 8.69 5.39
N GLY A 93 -1.94 9.40 4.31
CA GLY A 93 -0.91 10.41 4.39
C GLY A 93 -0.37 10.94 3.08
N TYR A 94 0.88 11.37 3.12
CA TYR A 94 1.63 11.93 2.01
C TYR A 94 2.66 10.92 1.51
N TYR A 95 2.76 10.86 0.18
CA TYR A 95 3.51 9.83 -0.51
C TYR A 95 4.57 10.41 -1.43
N THR A 96 5.64 9.64 -1.63
CA THR A 96 6.63 9.88 -2.66
C THR A 96 6.69 8.67 -3.59
N ILE A 97 6.95 8.94 -4.87
CA ILE A 97 7.38 7.90 -5.81
C ILE A 97 8.89 7.98 -5.92
N GLU A 98 9.55 6.85 -5.66
CA GLU A 98 11.00 6.73 -5.74
C GLU A 98 11.39 5.68 -6.77
N LEU A 99 12.31 6.04 -7.65
CA LEU A 99 13.04 5.08 -8.48
C LEU A 99 14.36 4.76 -7.79
N THR A 100 14.63 3.47 -7.57
CA THR A 100 15.91 3.00 -6.99
C THR A 100 16.65 2.09 -7.94
N ASP A 101 17.97 2.00 -7.76
CA ASP A 101 18.77 0.93 -8.35
C ASP A 101 18.54 -0.43 -7.66
N GLU A 102 19.21 -1.47 -8.16
CA GLU A 102 19.16 -2.84 -7.61
C GLU A 102 19.68 -2.95 -6.17
N TYR A 103 20.50 -2.02 -5.72
CA TYR A 103 21.06 -1.99 -4.36
C TYR A 103 20.19 -1.17 -3.40
N GLY A 104 19.10 -0.56 -3.90
CA GLY A 104 18.19 0.27 -3.13
C GLY A 104 18.68 1.71 -2.96
N ASN A 105 19.69 2.16 -3.70
CA ASN A 105 20.06 3.58 -3.71
C ASN A 105 19.02 4.37 -4.53
N SER A 106 18.62 5.53 -4.00
CA SER A 106 17.68 6.42 -4.67
C SER A 106 18.32 7.03 -5.93
N ILE A 107 17.67 6.83 -7.08
CA ILE A 107 18.02 7.48 -8.35
C ILE A 107 17.28 8.81 -8.45
N ALA A 108 15.98 8.77 -8.20
CA ALA A 108 15.11 9.94 -8.22
C ALA A 108 13.94 9.75 -7.26
N GLU A 109 13.48 10.85 -6.67
CA GLU A 109 12.31 10.89 -5.80
C GLU A 109 11.38 12.03 -6.22
N THR A 110 10.09 11.74 -6.31
CA THR A 110 9.03 12.69 -6.66
C THR A 110 8.02 12.76 -5.53
N ASP A 111 7.87 13.94 -4.95
CA ASP A 111 6.87 14.24 -3.91
C ASP A 111 5.48 14.46 -4.51
N LEU A 112 4.54 13.56 -4.19
CA LEU A 112 3.18 13.61 -4.70
C LEU A 112 2.32 14.70 -4.06
N SER A 113 2.73 15.30 -2.93
CA SER A 113 1.98 16.42 -2.31
C SER A 113 1.95 17.69 -3.17
N ARG A 114 2.83 17.75 -4.18
CA ARG A 114 2.82 18.81 -5.19
C ARG A 114 1.63 18.67 -6.15
N ILE A 115 1.14 17.46 -6.34
CA ILE A 115 0.11 17.07 -7.30
C ILE A 115 -1.22 16.83 -6.57
N TYR A 116 -1.22 16.01 -5.53
CA TYR A 116 -2.36 15.81 -4.63
C TYR A 116 -2.30 16.81 -3.49
N LYS A 117 -3.38 17.58 -3.31
CA LYS A 117 -3.47 18.58 -2.23
C LYS A 117 -3.97 17.99 -0.91
N GLU A 118 -4.58 16.82 -0.97
CA GLU A 118 -5.14 16.09 0.16
C GLU A 118 -4.27 14.86 0.47
N SER A 119 -4.46 14.29 1.67
CA SER A 119 -3.86 13.01 2.01
C SER A 119 -4.41 11.93 1.06
N LEU A 120 -3.54 10.98 0.71
CA LEU A 120 -3.94 9.77 0.01
C LEU A 120 -4.23 8.68 1.02
N LEU A 121 -5.21 7.84 0.70
CA LEU A 121 -5.60 6.69 1.48
C LEU A 121 -5.43 5.41 0.65
N PHE A 122 -4.73 4.46 1.23
CA PHE A 122 -4.57 3.11 0.66
C PHE A 122 -4.89 2.09 1.75
N ASN A 123 -5.56 1.00 1.37
CA ASN A 123 -5.90 -0.09 2.29
C ASN A 123 -5.25 -1.44 1.95
N ALA A 124 -4.38 -1.46 0.94
CA ALA A 124 -3.63 -2.65 0.55
C ALA A 124 -2.37 -2.26 -0.25
N PRO A 125 -1.30 -3.05 -0.17
CA PRO A 125 -0.23 -3.00 -1.15
C PRO A 125 -0.75 -3.31 -2.56
N PHE A 126 -0.11 -2.77 -3.59
CA PHE A 126 -0.51 -2.97 -4.99
C PHE A 126 0.67 -2.82 -5.96
N GLU A 127 0.51 -3.37 -7.17
CA GLU A 127 1.42 -3.14 -8.29
C GLU A 127 0.89 -2.01 -9.17
N ILE A 128 1.79 -1.12 -9.57
CA ILE A 128 1.55 -0.08 -10.57
C ILE A 128 1.51 -0.74 -11.95
N GLN A 129 0.52 -0.34 -12.75
CA GLN A 129 0.33 -0.90 -14.08
C GLN A 129 0.76 0.12 -15.13
N PHE A 130 1.67 -0.31 -16.02
CA PHE A 130 2.34 0.57 -16.98
C PHE A 130 1.86 0.35 -18.42
N ASP A 131 1.84 1.43 -19.20
CA ASP A 131 1.69 1.47 -20.66
C ASP A 131 2.23 2.80 -21.20
N ASP A 132 2.27 3.02 -22.52
CA ASP A 132 2.66 4.31 -23.12
C ASP A 132 1.43 4.97 -23.78
N TYR A 133 0.71 5.81 -23.04
CA TYR A 133 -0.59 6.32 -23.49
C TYR A 133 -0.46 7.55 -24.40
N ASN A 134 0.61 8.34 -24.24
CA ASN A 134 0.87 9.49 -25.10
C ASN A 134 1.81 9.17 -26.28
N ASN A 135 2.31 7.93 -26.37
CA ASN A 135 3.20 7.43 -27.40
C ASN A 135 4.49 8.26 -27.50
N ASP A 136 5.04 8.66 -26.35
CA ASP A 136 6.31 9.41 -26.24
C ASP A 136 7.51 8.52 -25.88
N GLY A 137 7.28 7.22 -25.66
CA GLY A 137 8.27 6.21 -25.28
C GLY A 137 8.57 6.14 -23.79
N ASN A 138 8.04 7.06 -22.98
CA ASN A 138 8.07 6.95 -21.52
C ASN A 138 6.96 6.04 -21.02
N MET A 139 7.15 5.47 -19.84
CA MET A 139 6.13 4.63 -19.22
C MET A 139 5.17 5.49 -18.43
N ASP A 140 3.90 5.37 -18.78
CA ASP A 140 2.79 6.03 -18.12
C ASP A 140 2.04 5.06 -17.20
N PHE A 141 1.45 5.60 -16.14
CA PHE A 141 0.72 4.81 -15.16
C PHE A 141 -0.29 5.65 -14.40
N THR A 142 -1.27 5.00 -13.78
CA THR A 142 -2.28 5.68 -12.98
C THR A 142 -2.09 5.43 -11.49
N ILE A 143 -2.44 6.43 -10.68
CA ILE A 143 -2.62 6.29 -9.23
C ILE A 143 -4.04 6.70 -8.88
N GLY A 144 -4.78 5.77 -8.28
CA GLY A 144 -6.20 5.86 -7.99
C GLY A 144 -6.51 6.10 -6.53
N GLN A 145 -7.66 6.72 -6.28
CA GLN A 145 -8.29 6.84 -4.97
C GLN A 145 -9.74 6.38 -5.05
N TYR A 146 -10.23 5.74 -3.99
CA TYR A 146 -11.64 5.39 -3.91
C TYR A 146 -12.51 6.64 -3.89
N THR A 147 -13.57 6.65 -4.69
CA THR A 147 -14.54 7.76 -4.72
C THR A 147 -15.92 7.26 -4.30
N THR A 148 -16.43 6.23 -4.98
CA THR A 148 -17.76 5.65 -4.70
C THR A 148 -17.77 4.15 -4.97
N SER A 149 -18.89 3.47 -4.65
CA SER A 149 -19.09 2.07 -5.06
C SER A 149 -19.03 1.87 -6.57
N ASN A 150 -19.26 2.93 -7.36
CA ASN A 150 -19.34 2.86 -8.81
C ASN A 150 -18.01 3.17 -9.50
N GLY A 151 -16.97 3.61 -8.79
CA GLY A 151 -15.71 3.94 -9.45
C GLY A 151 -14.69 4.61 -8.56
N ARG A 152 -13.54 4.90 -9.17
CA ARG A 152 -12.37 5.49 -8.52
C ARG A 152 -11.86 6.64 -9.37
N ASP A 153 -11.27 7.62 -8.72
CA ASP A 153 -10.61 8.74 -9.37
C ASP A 153 -9.13 8.43 -9.56
N TYR A 154 -8.66 8.47 -10.80
CA TYR A 154 -7.27 8.26 -11.17
C TYR A 154 -6.63 9.54 -11.68
N LYS A 155 -5.40 9.82 -11.25
CA LYS A 155 -4.51 10.72 -11.98
C LYS A 155 -3.57 9.90 -12.85
N LEU A 156 -3.16 10.48 -13.97
CA LEU A 156 -2.26 9.87 -14.93
C LEU A 156 -0.86 10.48 -14.78
N PHE A 157 0.16 9.62 -14.81
CA PHE A 157 1.55 10.00 -14.60
C PHE A 157 2.42 9.40 -15.69
N THR A 158 3.61 9.98 -15.85
CA THR A 158 4.67 9.50 -16.74
C THR A 158 5.99 9.43 -15.98
N LEU A 159 6.75 8.35 -16.18
CA LEU A 159 8.09 8.16 -15.65
C LEU A 159 9.11 8.65 -16.67
N ARG A 160 9.75 9.79 -16.39
CA ARG A 160 10.74 10.41 -17.26
C ARG A 160 12.07 9.67 -17.24
N ALA A 161 12.87 9.91 -18.28
CA ALA A 161 14.22 9.35 -18.42
C ALA A 161 15.18 9.72 -17.27
N ASP A 162 14.95 10.84 -16.56
CA ASP A 162 15.71 11.21 -15.36
C ASP A 162 15.20 10.52 -14.08
N GLY A 163 14.22 9.63 -14.21
CA GLY A 163 13.59 8.87 -13.13
C GLY A 163 12.50 9.64 -12.38
N LYS A 164 12.26 10.91 -12.69
CA LYS A 164 11.19 11.69 -12.05
C LYS A 164 9.83 11.33 -12.64
N VAL A 165 8.82 11.53 -11.82
CA VAL A 165 7.42 11.35 -12.21
C VAL A 165 6.78 12.71 -12.43
N GLU A 166 6.00 12.83 -13.50
CA GLU A 166 5.21 14.01 -13.81
C GLU A 166 3.75 13.63 -14.03
N GLU A 167 2.81 14.52 -13.72
CA GLU A 167 1.40 14.34 -14.07
C GLU A 167 1.21 14.61 -15.58
N LEU A 168 0.56 13.67 -16.27
CA LEU A 168 0.05 13.89 -17.61
C LEU A 168 -1.31 14.57 -17.52
N ILE A 169 -1.35 15.85 -17.89
CA ILE A 169 -2.54 16.68 -17.79
C ILE A 169 -3.62 16.18 -18.75
N ILE A 170 -4.85 16.10 -18.26
CA ILE A 170 -6.06 15.91 -19.06
C ILE A 170 -6.86 17.21 -19.01
N LYS A 171 -7.04 17.83 -20.16
CA LYS A 171 -7.68 19.14 -20.28
C LYS A 171 -9.10 19.09 -19.71
N ASP A 172 -9.40 19.99 -18.79
CA ASP A 172 -10.72 20.15 -18.14
C ASP A 172 -11.09 19.02 -17.15
N TYR A 173 -10.14 18.14 -16.82
CA TYR A 173 -10.31 17.07 -15.83
C TYR A 173 -9.23 17.15 -14.74
N SER A 174 -9.64 17.12 -13.47
CA SER A 174 -8.72 16.99 -12.33
C SER A 174 -8.27 15.54 -12.11
N SER A 175 -9.12 14.59 -12.49
CA SER A 175 -8.94 13.14 -12.40
C SER A 175 -9.85 12.45 -13.43
N LEU A 176 -9.57 11.18 -13.69
CA LEU A 176 -10.41 10.27 -14.47
C LEU A 176 -11.25 9.43 -13.51
N PHE A 177 -12.56 9.63 -13.51
CA PHE A 177 -13.46 8.71 -12.80
C PHE A 177 -13.68 7.46 -13.67
N ILE A 178 -13.26 6.30 -13.16
CA ILE A 178 -13.30 5.02 -13.89
C ILE A 178 -14.06 3.99 -13.07
N SER A 179 -15.02 3.32 -13.71
CA SER A 179 -15.84 2.26 -13.08
C SER A 179 -15.28 0.87 -13.33
N THR A 180 -14.76 0.63 -14.54
CA THR A 180 -14.22 -0.67 -14.93
C THR A 180 -12.69 -0.61 -14.89
N THR A 181 -12.12 -1.21 -13.84
CA THR A 181 -10.70 -1.08 -13.49
C THR A 181 -10.00 -2.43 -13.51
N THR A 182 -8.74 -2.49 -13.95
CA THR A 182 -7.88 -3.70 -13.88
C THR A 182 -7.14 -3.81 -12.54
N GLY A 183 -7.18 -2.77 -11.71
CA GLY A 183 -6.62 -2.75 -10.36
C GLY A 183 -7.19 -1.60 -9.55
N TYR A 184 -7.12 -1.71 -8.22
CA TYR A 184 -7.80 -0.78 -7.32
C TYR A 184 -7.12 0.60 -7.29
N TYR A 185 -5.80 0.61 -7.05
CA TYR A 185 -5.00 1.84 -6.90
C TYR A 185 -4.14 2.16 -8.11
N SER A 186 -4.10 1.26 -9.10
CA SER A 186 -3.52 1.50 -10.42
C SER A 186 -4.30 0.65 -11.42
N THR A 187 -4.69 1.25 -12.54
CA THR A 187 -5.45 0.60 -13.61
C THR A 187 -4.81 0.88 -14.96
N LYS A 188 -4.82 -0.13 -15.84
CA LYS A 188 -4.53 0.05 -17.26
C LYS A 188 -5.71 0.75 -17.93
N LEU A 189 -5.38 1.71 -18.79
CA LEU A 189 -6.34 2.35 -19.67
C LEU A 189 -6.38 1.60 -21.00
N THR A 190 -7.53 1.60 -21.68
CA THR A 190 -7.66 0.88 -22.95
C THR A 190 -7.16 1.76 -24.08
N ILE A 191 -5.97 1.46 -24.63
CA ILE A 191 -5.43 2.14 -25.82
C ILE A 191 -6.34 1.85 -27.02
N ILE A 192 -6.70 2.90 -27.76
CA ILE A 192 -7.50 2.78 -29.01
C ILE A 192 -6.59 2.84 -30.24
N GLU A 193 -5.75 3.86 -30.28
CA GLU A 193 -4.72 4.10 -31.30
C GLU A 193 -3.56 4.85 -30.63
N ASN A 194 -2.42 4.97 -31.31
CA ASN A 194 -1.24 5.64 -30.78
C ASN A 194 -1.58 7.06 -30.26
N GLY A 195 -1.24 7.34 -29.00
CA GLY A 195 -1.51 8.62 -28.36
C GLY A 195 -2.97 8.81 -27.94
N SER A 196 -3.75 7.73 -27.78
CA SER A 196 -5.14 7.80 -27.32
C SER A 196 -5.54 6.60 -26.48
N PHE A 197 -6.45 6.85 -25.55
CA PHE A 197 -7.05 5.81 -24.71
C PHE A 197 -8.53 6.09 -24.48
N LYS A 198 -9.26 5.07 -24.01
CA LYS A 198 -10.59 5.24 -23.43
C LYS A 198 -10.68 4.77 -21.99
N ILE A 199 -11.66 5.33 -21.32
CA ILE A 199 -12.15 4.88 -20.01
C ILE A 199 -13.63 4.51 -20.13
N GLU A 200 -14.09 3.71 -19.18
CA GLU A 200 -15.50 3.42 -18.99
C GLU A 200 -15.95 3.87 -17.59
N TYR A 201 -17.08 4.56 -17.52
CA TYR A 201 -17.65 5.04 -16.27
C TYR A 201 -19.17 4.89 -16.23
N TYR A 202 -19.71 4.63 -15.04
CA TYR A 202 -21.14 4.49 -14.79
C TYR A 202 -21.75 5.86 -14.43
N ASP A 203 -22.77 6.27 -15.18
CA ASP A 203 -23.56 7.47 -14.90
C ASP A 203 -24.86 7.08 -14.19
N ASN A 204 -24.95 7.42 -12.90
CA ASN A 204 -26.13 7.10 -12.08
C ASN A 204 -27.40 7.83 -12.55
N SER A 205 -27.28 8.98 -13.23
CA SER A 205 -28.45 9.72 -13.73
C SER A 205 -29.11 9.06 -14.94
N GLN A 206 -28.34 8.26 -15.68
CA GLN A 206 -28.77 7.55 -16.89
C GLN A 206 -28.75 6.03 -16.72
N GLU A 207 -28.38 5.55 -15.54
CA GLU A 207 -28.32 4.14 -15.12
C GLU A 207 -27.54 3.23 -16.09
N LYS A 208 -26.49 3.76 -16.74
CA LYS A 208 -25.71 3.00 -17.73
C LYS A 208 -24.24 3.42 -17.78
N TYR A 209 -23.43 2.57 -18.40
CA TYR A 209 -22.03 2.85 -18.69
C TYR A 209 -21.87 3.75 -19.92
N PHE A 210 -20.85 4.59 -19.84
CA PHE A 210 -20.40 5.48 -20.90
C PHE A 210 -18.91 5.30 -21.14
N GLU A 211 -18.50 5.56 -22.37
CA GLU A 211 -17.10 5.66 -22.74
C GLU A 211 -16.74 7.12 -23.02
N ASP A 212 -15.55 7.49 -22.55
CA ASP A 212 -14.88 8.73 -22.93
C ASP A 212 -13.54 8.36 -23.56
N VAL A 213 -13.26 8.96 -24.72
CA VAL A 213 -12.00 8.78 -25.46
C VAL A 213 -11.16 10.04 -25.29
N PHE A 214 -9.87 9.87 -25.04
CA PHE A 214 -8.91 10.95 -24.84
C PHE A 214 -7.78 10.81 -25.86
N LYS A 215 -7.37 11.94 -26.43
CA LYS A 215 -6.29 12.00 -27.43
C LYS A 215 -5.24 13.03 -27.03
N TRP A 216 -3.98 12.66 -27.18
CA TRP A 216 -2.84 13.53 -26.94
C TRP A 216 -2.75 14.63 -28.00
N ASP A 217 -2.66 15.89 -27.58
CA ASP A 217 -2.52 17.05 -28.48
C ASP A 217 -1.06 17.50 -28.68
N GLY A 218 -0.10 16.79 -28.09
CA GLY A 218 1.32 17.16 -28.02
C GLY A 218 1.74 17.73 -26.66
N ASN A 219 0.79 18.08 -25.79
CA ASN A 219 1.05 18.66 -24.47
C ASN A 219 0.12 18.13 -23.36
N LYS A 220 -1.11 17.76 -23.69
CA LYS A 220 -2.12 17.23 -22.77
C LYS A 220 -3.09 16.31 -23.51
N PHE A 221 -3.82 15.50 -22.75
CA PHE A 221 -4.94 14.76 -23.29
C PHE A 221 -6.17 15.65 -23.39
N ILE A 222 -6.88 15.56 -24.51
CA ILE A 222 -8.17 16.22 -24.74
C ILE A 222 -9.21 15.14 -25.00
N LYS A 223 -10.38 15.25 -24.35
CA LYS A 223 -11.51 14.39 -24.65
C LYS A 223 -11.96 14.59 -26.10
N ALA A 224 -12.02 13.51 -26.87
CA ALA A 224 -12.59 13.52 -28.21
C ALA A 224 -14.12 13.68 -28.12
N ASP A 225 -14.68 14.45 -29.04
CA ASP A 225 -16.13 14.59 -29.15
C ASP A 225 -16.77 13.22 -29.42
N ARG A 226 -17.90 12.94 -28.77
CA ARG A 226 -18.72 11.78 -29.12
C ARG A 226 -19.27 12.03 -30.52
N ASN A 227 -18.74 11.32 -31.51
CA ASN A 227 -19.40 11.24 -32.81
C ASN A 227 -20.76 10.58 -32.56
N ASN A 228 -21.84 11.38 -32.66
CA ASN A 228 -23.22 10.89 -32.62
C ASN A 228 -23.52 9.97 -33.81
#